data_AF-T2IR73-F1
#
_entry.id   AF-T2IR73-F1
#
_cell.length_a   1.000
_cell.length_b   1.000
_cell.length_c   1.000
_cell.angle_alpha   90.00
_cell.angle_beta   90.00
_cell.angle_gamma   90.00
#
_symmetry.space_group_name_H-M   'P 1'
#
loop_
_entity.id
_entity.type
_entity.pdbx_description
1 polymer ?
#
loop_
_entity_poly.entity_id
_entity_poly.type
_entity_poly.pdbx_seq_one_letter_code
_entity_poly.pdbx_strand_id
1 'polypeptide(L)'
;MIQKTPKIINYWEKVDLFEVEEPKKVAVSRLKRHPLNSDIYGVDEEVKDLANQIKMSGWIKPLMINLKGQILGGNRRREAVNLLISQGHLPEDQEVEVSIKKLSEDEEVQFLILDNASRHKTNLQMLREAQYLKMFHQSVTCKNRKTLTSSERSFLDYWEERKQTVKSQKKKKSVKVRDVLGSFMDVSGDQARKGLKVLWLIDLLTDLGRNQEIMEIVEALNKENITVAYKNTRSGKKRTLFNIDI
;
A
#
# COMPACT_ATOMS: atom_id res chain seq x y z
N MET A 1 7.11 -9.03 -32.52
CA MET A 1 7.90 -8.12 -31.64
C MET A 1 7.56 -8.45 -30.20
N ILE A 2 8.45 -9.15 -29.51
CA ILE A 2 8.24 -9.57 -28.13
C ILE A 2 8.43 -8.34 -27.24
N GLN A 3 7.35 -7.88 -26.61
CA GLN A 3 7.42 -6.82 -25.60
C GLN A 3 8.32 -7.30 -24.48
N LYS A 4 9.49 -6.68 -24.31
CA LYS A 4 10.36 -6.91 -23.16
C LYS A 4 9.63 -6.35 -21.94
N THR A 5 8.94 -7.21 -21.21
CA THR A 5 8.55 -6.94 -19.82
C THR A 5 9.80 -6.47 -19.08
N PRO A 6 9.78 -5.31 -18.39
CA PRO A 6 10.91 -4.93 -17.55
C PRO A 6 11.15 -6.09 -16.58
N LYS A 7 12.38 -6.60 -16.56
CA LYS A 7 12.80 -7.57 -15.54
C LYS A 7 12.48 -6.94 -14.20
N ILE A 8 11.45 -7.46 -13.54
CA ILE A 8 11.27 -7.25 -12.10
C ILE A 8 12.50 -7.92 -11.51
N ILE A 9 13.53 -7.13 -11.25
CA ILE A 9 14.65 -7.57 -10.43
C ILE A 9 14.00 -7.97 -9.11
N ASN A 10 14.09 -9.27 -8.78
CA ASN A 10 13.63 -9.79 -7.50
C ASN A 10 14.44 -9.08 -6.40
N TYR A 11 13.91 -7.97 -5.90
CA TYR A 11 14.46 -7.23 -4.76
C TYR A 11 14.62 -8.14 -3.53
N TRP A 12 13.88 -9.25 -3.51
CA TRP A 12 13.91 -10.31 -2.51
C TRP A 12 15.25 -11.06 -2.41
N GLU A 13 16.10 -11.08 -3.45
CA GLU A 13 17.40 -11.78 -3.39
C GLU A 13 18.51 -10.98 -2.69
N LYS A 14 18.31 -9.68 -2.44
CA LYS A 14 19.34 -8.81 -1.83
C LYS A 14 19.04 -8.40 -0.39
N VAL A 15 17.98 -8.93 0.21
CA VAL A 15 17.54 -8.55 1.56
C VAL A 15 17.52 -9.80 2.46
N ASP A 16 18.70 -10.38 2.70
CA ASP A 16 18.94 -11.30 3.83
C ASP A 16 19.00 -10.49 5.14
N LEU A 17 17.88 -9.90 5.55
CA LEU A 17 17.87 -8.93 6.66
C LEU A 17 16.85 -9.15 7.75
N PHE A 18 16.14 -10.28 7.77
CA PHE A 18 15.19 -10.55 8.84
C PHE A 18 15.24 -12.02 9.26
N GLU A 19 15.58 -12.27 10.52
CA GLU A 19 15.38 -13.56 11.17
C GLU A 19 13.90 -13.92 11.08
N VAL A 20 13.56 -14.86 10.20
CA VAL A 20 12.23 -15.47 10.17
C VAL A 20 12.26 -16.60 11.19
N GLU A 21 11.55 -16.44 12.31
CA GLU A 21 11.33 -17.56 13.24
C GLU A 21 10.56 -18.69 12.52
N GLU A 22 10.75 -19.94 12.98
CA GLU A 22 10.06 -21.11 12.45
C GLU A 22 8.54 -20.89 12.34
N PRO A 23 7.88 -21.45 11.30
CA PRO A 23 6.45 -21.28 11.10
C PRO A 23 5.68 -21.80 12.31
N LYS A 24 4.89 -20.92 12.95
CA LYS A 24 4.03 -21.27 14.09
C LYS A 24 2.60 -21.39 13.62
N LYS A 25 1.83 -22.30 14.23
CA LYS A 25 0.37 -22.33 14.04
C LYS A 25 -0.29 -21.39 15.04
N VAL A 26 -1.19 -20.55 14.54
CA VAL A 26 -1.94 -19.60 15.35
C VAL A 26 -3.40 -19.62 14.92
N ALA A 27 -4.32 -19.69 15.89
CA ALA A 27 -5.74 -19.54 15.66
C ALA A 27 -6.05 -18.22 14.93
N VAL A 28 -6.82 -18.28 13.84
CA VAL A 28 -7.13 -17.13 12.98
C VAL A 28 -7.84 -16.02 13.76
N SER A 29 -8.64 -16.39 14.75
CA SER A 29 -9.34 -15.47 15.66
C SER A 29 -8.41 -14.56 16.47
N ARG A 30 -7.15 -14.97 16.69
CA ARG A 30 -6.14 -14.18 17.42
C ARG A 30 -5.40 -13.17 16.53
N LEU A 31 -5.52 -13.31 15.21
CA LEU A 31 -4.81 -12.46 14.25
C LEU A 31 -5.59 -11.17 14.00
N LYS A 32 -4.86 -10.05 14.04
CA LYS A 32 -5.43 -8.70 13.86
C LYS A 32 -4.96 -8.09 12.54
N ARG A 33 -5.80 -7.28 11.93
CA ARG A 33 -5.39 -6.46 10.79
C ARG A 33 -4.42 -5.38 11.28
N HIS A 34 -3.40 -5.08 10.47
CA HIS A 34 -2.51 -3.96 10.74
C HIS A 34 -3.25 -2.63 10.48
N PRO A 35 -3.20 -1.63 11.38
CA PRO A 35 -3.92 -0.35 11.20
C PRO A 35 -3.62 0.34 9.87
N LEU A 36 -2.35 0.39 9.47
CA LEU A 36 -1.94 0.94 8.16
C LEU A 36 -2.50 0.16 6.97
N ASN A 37 -2.74 -1.16 7.10
CA ASN A 37 -3.35 -1.92 6.02
C ASN A 37 -4.81 -1.47 5.81
N SER A 38 -5.55 -1.24 6.91
CA SER A 38 -6.90 -0.67 6.85
C SER A 38 -6.91 0.74 6.26
N ASP A 39 -5.92 1.58 6.59
CA ASP A 39 -5.84 2.95 6.06
C ASP A 39 -5.53 2.98 4.55
N ILE A 40 -4.60 2.12 4.10
CA ILE A 40 -4.19 2.07 2.70
C ILE A 40 -5.24 1.36 1.83
N TYR A 41 -5.75 0.21 2.29
CA TYR A 41 -6.54 -0.70 1.46
C TYR A 41 -8.03 -0.77 1.81
N GLY A 42 -8.44 -0.28 2.98
CA GLY A 42 -9.80 -0.39 3.49
C GLY A 42 -10.05 -1.70 4.25
N VAL A 43 -11.30 -1.90 4.69
CA VAL A 43 -11.73 -3.10 5.44
C VAL A 43 -12.46 -4.13 4.57
N ASP A 44 -13.24 -3.67 3.59
CA ASP A 44 -14.18 -4.47 2.80
C ASP A 44 -13.58 -4.92 1.46
N GLU A 45 -12.65 -5.86 1.53
CA GLU A 45 -12.04 -6.42 0.32
C GLU A 45 -12.78 -7.66 -0.16
N GLU A 46 -13.02 -7.77 -1.47
CA GLU A 46 -13.63 -8.97 -2.03
C GLU A 46 -12.64 -10.14 -2.03
N VAL A 47 -13.04 -11.23 -1.36
CA VAL A 47 -12.20 -12.42 -1.15
C VAL A 47 -12.89 -13.73 -1.56
N LYS A 48 -14.05 -13.68 -2.22
CA LYS A 48 -14.83 -14.87 -2.60
C LYS A 48 -14.04 -15.84 -3.48
N ASP A 49 -13.39 -15.33 -4.52
CA ASP A 49 -12.60 -16.18 -5.41
C ASP A 49 -11.41 -16.82 -4.68
N LEU A 50 -10.76 -16.06 -3.79
CA LEU A 50 -9.66 -16.57 -2.98
C LEU A 50 -10.14 -17.62 -1.97
N ALA A 51 -11.31 -17.43 -1.36
CA ALA A 51 -11.94 -18.41 -0.48
C ALA A 51 -12.28 -19.70 -1.24
N ASN A 52 -12.81 -19.60 -2.47
CA ASN A 52 -13.04 -20.76 -3.32
C ASN A 52 -11.75 -21.50 -3.66
N GLN A 53 -10.67 -20.77 -3.99
CA GLN A 53 -9.35 -21.38 -4.25
C GLN A 53 -8.79 -22.10 -3.01
N ILE A 54 -8.89 -21.50 -1.83
CA ILE A 54 -8.49 -22.13 -0.57
C ILE A 54 -9.32 -23.39 -0.31
N LYS A 55 -10.65 -23.32 -0.48
CA LYS A 55 -11.55 -24.46 -0.32
C LYS A 55 -11.23 -25.61 -1.28
N MET A 56 -10.95 -25.30 -2.55
CA MET A 56 -10.62 -26.31 -3.56
C MET A 56 -9.24 -26.94 -3.35
N SER A 57 -8.25 -26.13 -2.95
CA SER A 57 -6.88 -26.62 -2.75
C SER A 57 -6.67 -27.29 -1.40
N GLY A 58 -7.49 -26.97 -0.39
CA GLY A 58 -7.26 -27.35 1.00
C GLY A 58 -6.02 -26.71 1.63
N TRP A 59 -5.35 -25.78 0.94
CA TRP A 59 -4.08 -25.22 1.36
C TRP A 59 -4.18 -23.71 1.63
N ILE A 60 -3.84 -23.32 2.86
CA ILE A 60 -3.74 -21.92 3.27
C ILE A 60 -2.26 -21.55 3.29
N LYS A 61 -1.85 -20.67 2.37
CA LYS A 61 -0.48 -20.14 2.35
C LYS A 61 -0.15 -19.40 3.66
N PRO A 62 1.06 -19.54 4.23
CA PRO A 62 1.44 -18.91 5.49
C PRO A 62 1.31 -17.39 5.51
N LEU A 63 0.83 -16.83 6.63
CA LEU A 63 0.71 -15.38 6.83
C LEU A 63 2.00 -14.79 7.40
N MET A 64 2.22 -13.50 7.21
CA MET A 64 3.31 -12.77 7.86
C MET A 64 2.75 -11.82 8.90
N ILE A 65 3.27 -11.89 10.13
CA ILE A 65 2.81 -11.09 11.26
C ILE A 65 3.96 -10.38 11.96
N ASN A 66 3.67 -9.30 12.65
CA ASN A 66 4.61 -8.68 13.58
C ASN A 66 4.50 -9.29 14.99
N LEU A 67 5.35 -8.82 15.92
CA LEU A 67 5.36 -9.26 17.32
C LEU A 67 4.04 -8.98 18.07
N LYS A 68 3.20 -8.06 17.57
CA LYS A 68 1.90 -7.72 18.15
C LYS A 68 0.77 -8.62 17.61
N GLY A 69 1.07 -9.60 16.76
CA GLY A 69 0.08 -10.45 16.10
C GLY A 69 -0.72 -9.73 15.01
N GLN A 70 -0.21 -8.62 14.49
CA GLN A 70 -0.82 -7.87 13.39
C GLN A 70 -0.29 -8.38 12.06
N ILE A 71 -1.18 -8.57 11.09
CA ILE A 71 -0.86 -9.13 9.78
C ILE A 71 -0.18 -8.09 8.90
N LEU A 72 1.09 -8.35 8.60
CA LEU A 72 1.92 -7.61 7.65
C LEU A 72 1.69 -8.08 6.20
N GLY A 73 1.41 -9.37 6.02
CA GLY A 73 1.19 -9.96 4.69
C GLY A 73 0.12 -11.03 4.71
N GLY A 74 -0.82 -10.95 3.76
CA GLY A 74 -1.93 -11.91 3.62
C GLY A 74 -3.25 -11.53 4.29
N ASN A 75 -3.56 -10.24 4.48
CA ASN A 75 -4.86 -9.80 5.02
C ASN A 75 -6.05 -10.40 4.25
N ARG A 76 -6.03 -10.39 2.91
CA ARG A 76 -7.07 -11.05 2.08
C ARG A 76 -7.20 -12.55 2.33
N ARG A 77 -6.09 -13.25 2.61
CA ARG A 77 -6.11 -14.69 2.93
C ARG A 77 -6.78 -14.92 4.27
N ARG A 78 -6.47 -14.10 5.28
CA ARG A 78 -7.15 -14.15 6.57
C ARG A 78 -8.65 -13.90 6.44
N GLU A 79 -9.07 -12.91 5.64
CA GLU A 79 -10.51 -12.68 5.41
C GLU A 79 -11.19 -13.80 4.62
N ALA A 80 -10.50 -14.40 3.64
CA ALA A 80 -11.02 -15.58 2.93
C ALA A 80 -11.24 -16.76 3.89
N VAL A 81 -10.32 -16.97 4.83
CA VAL A 81 -10.46 -18.01 5.87
C VAL A 81 -11.61 -17.68 6.83
N ASN A 82 -11.73 -16.43 7.30
CA ASN A 82 -12.88 -15.99 8.12
C ASN A 82 -14.22 -16.22 7.41
N LEU A 83 -14.28 -15.95 6.10
CA LEU A 83 -15.47 -16.20 5.29
C LEU A 83 -15.82 -17.69 5.27
N LEU A 84 -14.85 -18.57 5.05
CA LEU A 84 -15.07 -20.02 5.06
C LEU A 84 -15.51 -20.53 6.45
N ILE A 85 -14.96 -19.99 7.54
CA ILE A 85 -15.41 -20.29 8.91
C ILE A 85 -16.88 -19.88 9.08
N SER A 86 -17.25 -18.66 8.69
CA SER A 86 -18.63 -18.15 8.80
C SER A 86 -19.65 -18.95 7.98
N GLN A 87 -19.18 -19.62 6.91
CA GLN A 87 -19.99 -20.51 6.06
C GLN A 87 -20.01 -21.97 6.55
N GLY A 88 -19.34 -22.28 7.65
CA GLY A 88 -19.24 -23.64 8.20
C GLY A 88 -18.35 -24.58 7.38
N HIS A 89 -17.47 -24.04 6.53
CA HIS A 89 -16.52 -24.83 5.74
C HIS A 89 -15.21 -25.10 6.48
N LEU A 90 -14.87 -24.30 7.47
CA LEU A 90 -13.72 -24.47 8.36
C LEU A 90 -14.19 -24.34 9.82
N PRO A 91 -13.52 -24.99 10.79
CA PRO A 91 -13.89 -24.91 12.19
C PRO A 91 -13.58 -23.51 12.79
N GLU A 92 -14.26 -23.14 13.87
CA GLU A 92 -14.08 -21.82 14.53
C GLU A 92 -12.67 -21.61 15.12
N ASP A 93 -12.02 -22.71 15.52
CA ASP A 93 -10.66 -22.74 16.06
C ASP A 93 -9.59 -22.95 14.98
N GLN A 94 -9.93 -22.77 13.69
CA GLN A 94 -9.00 -22.93 12.57
C GLN A 94 -7.67 -22.20 12.83
N GLU A 95 -6.59 -22.96 12.73
CA GLU A 95 -5.23 -22.45 12.82
C GLU A 95 -4.61 -22.25 11.44
N VAL A 96 -3.71 -21.27 11.34
CA VAL A 96 -2.93 -21.02 10.12
C VAL A 96 -1.45 -20.90 10.47
N GLU A 97 -0.61 -21.29 9.53
CA GLU A 97 0.84 -21.08 9.65
C GLU A 97 1.16 -19.60 9.53
N VAL A 98 2.01 -19.11 10.43
CA VAL A 98 2.48 -17.72 10.44
C VAL A 98 3.98 -17.65 10.57
N SER A 99 4.58 -16.68 9.88
CA SER A 99 5.97 -16.28 10.05
C SER A 99 6.01 -14.93 10.77
N ILE A 100 6.79 -14.85 11.85
CA ILE A 100 6.94 -13.61 12.62
C ILE A 100 8.09 -12.80 12.02
N LYS A 101 7.84 -11.52 11.74
CA LYS A 101 8.87 -10.54 11.36
C LYS A 101 9.03 -9.47 12.43
N LYS A 102 10.29 -9.22 12.82
CA LYS A 102 10.68 -8.14 13.72
C LYS A 102 11.03 -6.91 12.87
N LEU A 103 10.06 -6.02 12.71
CA LEU A 103 10.21 -4.77 11.95
C LEU A 103 9.90 -3.59 12.87
N SER A 104 10.59 -2.48 12.66
CA SER A 104 10.17 -1.16 13.17
C SER A 104 8.92 -0.66 12.42
N GLU A 105 8.20 0.30 12.99
CA GLU A 105 6.97 0.84 12.36
C GLU A 105 7.23 1.39 10.94
N ASP A 106 8.37 2.05 10.75
CA ASP A 106 8.86 2.57 9.47
C ASP A 106 9.11 1.43 8.44
N GLU A 107 9.63 0.30 8.90
CA GLU A 107 9.86 -0.89 8.07
C GLU A 107 8.56 -1.64 7.76
N GLU A 108 7.60 -1.66 8.67
CA GLU A 108 6.28 -2.25 8.45
C GLU A 108 5.54 -1.53 7.32
N VAL A 109 5.63 -0.20 7.24
CA VAL A 109 5.07 0.60 6.13
C VAL A 109 5.62 0.13 4.79
N GLN A 110 6.95 0.06 4.68
CA GLN A 110 7.61 -0.39 3.45
C GLN A 110 7.21 -1.82 3.10
N PHE A 111 7.22 -2.69 4.09
CA PHE A 111 6.87 -4.09 3.91
C PHE A 111 5.45 -4.24 3.35
N LEU A 112 4.48 -3.53 3.92
CA LEU A 112 3.08 -3.55 3.47
C LEU A 112 2.94 -3.12 1.99
N ILE A 113 3.60 -2.03 1.60
CA ILE A 113 3.53 -1.52 0.22
C ILE A 113 4.19 -2.50 -0.77
N LEU A 114 5.36 -3.04 -0.42
CA LEU A 114 6.13 -3.95 -1.28
C LEU A 114 5.48 -5.33 -1.41
N ASP A 115 4.97 -5.89 -0.32
CA ASP A 115 4.25 -7.19 -0.33
C ASP A 115 3.01 -7.14 -1.22
N ASN A 116 2.38 -5.95 -1.32
CA ASN A 116 1.22 -5.72 -2.17
C ASN A 116 1.57 -5.15 -3.55
N ALA A 117 2.85 -5.05 -3.95
CA ALA A 117 3.25 -4.38 -5.20
C ALA A 117 2.59 -4.94 -6.47
N SER A 118 2.36 -6.26 -6.53
CA SER A 118 1.73 -6.95 -7.68
C SER A 118 0.20 -6.94 -7.65
N ARG A 119 -0.40 -6.35 -6.63
CA ARG A 119 -1.86 -6.34 -6.43
C ARG A 119 -2.53 -5.36 -7.40
N HIS A 120 -3.71 -5.74 -7.91
CA HIS A 120 -4.61 -4.78 -8.53
C HIS A 120 -5.22 -3.83 -7.48
N LYS A 121 -4.96 -2.53 -7.63
CA LYS A 121 -5.26 -1.51 -6.62
C LYS A 121 -6.15 -0.43 -7.23
N THR A 122 -7.02 0.16 -6.42
CA THR A 122 -7.80 1.34 -6.83
C THR A 122 -6.91 2.58 -6.87
N ASN A 123 -7.36 3.64 -7.54
CA ASN A 123 -6.62 4.90 -7.58
C ASN A 123 -6.43 5.52 -6.19
N LEU A 124 -7.41 5.34 -5.28
CA LEU A 124 -7.29 5.74 -3.88
C LEU A 124 -6.18 4.96 -3.16
N GLN A 125 -6.16 3.63 -3.31
CA GLN A 125 -5.14 2.77 -2.69
C GLN A 125 -3.74 3.13 -3.20
N MET A 126 -3.59 3.34 -4.52
CA MET A 126 -2.32 3.79 -5.10
C MET A 126 -1.87 5.15 -4.57
N LEU A 127 -2.81 6.07 -4.32
CA LEU A 127 -2.49 7.38 -3.73
C LEU A 127 -2.07 7.28 -2.27
N ARG A 128 -2.72 6.42 -1.47
CA ARG A 128 -2.32 6.13 -0.09
C ARG A 128 -0.91 5.55 -0.04
N GLU A 129 -0.61 4.55 -0.85
CA GLU A 129 0.75 4.00 -0.95
C GLU A 129 1.77 5.08 -1.33
N ALA A 130 1.44 5.94 -2.32
CA ALA A 130 2.32 7.03 -2.72
C ALA A 130 2.53 8.09 -1.62
N GLN A 131 1.51 8.37 -0.80
CA GLN A 131 1.59 9.27 0.35
C GLN A 131 2.56 8.70 1.40
N TYR A 132 2.40 7.44 1.79
CA TYR A 132 3.29 6.77 2.74
C TYR A 132 4.73 6.69 2.21
N LEU A 133 4.90 6.34 0.93
CA LEU A 133 6.22 6.31 0.29
C LEU A 133 6.91 7.68 0.32
N LYS A 134 6.14 8.75 0.09
CA LYS A 134 6.62 10.14 0.17
C LYS A 134 7.06 10.49 1.60
N MET A 135 6.21 10.19 2.59
CA MET A 135 6.49 10.48 4.00
C MET A 135 7.72 9.73 4.48
N PHE A 136 7.83 8.45 4.10
CA PHE A 136 8.98 7.64 4.46
C PHE A 136 10.27 8.16 3.82
N HIS A 137 10.26 8.51 2.53
CA HIS A 137 11.39 9.17 1.89
C HIS A 137 11.78 10.47 2.61
N GLN A 138 10.81 11.32 2.99
CA GLN A 138 11.09 12.54 3.74
C GLN A 138 11.77 12.23 5.08
N SER A 139 11.18 11.33 5.88
CA SER A 139 11.74 10.86 7.16
C SER A 139 13.20 10.42 7.02
N VAL A 140 13.48 9.51 6.08
CA VAL A 140 14.82 8.96 5.88
C VAL A 140 15.81 10.01 5.39
N THR A 141 15.40 10.92 4.49
CA THR A 141 16.29 11.98 4.00
C THR A 141 16.66 13.03 5.04
N CYS A 142 15.85 13.18 6.10
CA CYS A 142 16.13 14.07 7.22
C CYS A 142 17.06 13.45 8.27
N LYS A 143 17.24 12.12 8.27
CA LYS A 143 18.11 11.41 9.21
C LYS A 143 19.59 11.55 8.81
N ASN A 144 20.48 11.42 9.79
CA ASN A 144 21.92 11.34 9.53
C ASN A 144 22.24 10.04 8.80
N ARG A 145 22.95 10.10 7.66
CA ARG A 145 23.28 8.91 6.86
C ARG A 145 24.03 7.83 7.64
N LYS A 146 24.83 8.22 8.65
CA LYS A 146 25.57 7.26 9.49
C LYS A 146 24.66 6.47 10.43
N THR A 147 23.49 6.99 10.77
CA THR A 147 22.55 6.37 11.71
C THR A 147 21.44 5.59 11.03
N LEU A 148 21.42 5.55 9.69
CA LEU A 148 20.41 4.81 8.95
C LEU A 148 20.50 3.33 9.27
N THR A 149 19.34 2.67 9.37
CA THR A 149 19.25 1.22 9.42
C THR A 149 19.62 0.63 8.05
N SER A 150 19.75 -0.70 7.98
CA SER A 150 19.97 -1.36 6.69
C SER A 150 18.79 -1.18 5.74
N SER A 151 17.56 -1.35 6.25
CA SER A 151 16.32 -1.19 5.47
C SER A 151 16.13 0.23 4.94
N GLU A 152 16.46 1.26 5.71
CA GLU A 152 16.39 2.65 5.27
C GLU A 152 17.40 2.95 4.16
N ARG A 153 18.61 2.37 4.23
CA ARG A 153 19.59 2.45 3.14
C ARG A 153 19.07 1.77 1.87
N SER A 154 18.56 0.54 1.99
CA SER A 154 17.97 -0.19 0.85
C SER A 154 16.80 0.58 0.23
N PHE A 155 15.99 1.25 1.05
CA PHE A 155 14.94 2.13 0.55
C PHE A 155 15.46 3.32 -0.27
N LEU A 156 16.50 3.99 0.22
CA LEU A 156 17.11 5.10 -0.52
C LEU A 156 17.68 4.63 -1.85
N ASP A 157 18.32 3.46 -1.87
CA ASP A 157 18.86 2.87 -3.11
C ASP A 157 17.74 2.59 -4.12
N TYR A 158 16.63 1.98 -3.67
CA TYR A 158 15.42 1.77 -4.46
C TYR A 158 14.84 3.09 -5.02
N TRP A 159 14.83 4.13 -4.19
CA TRP A 159 14.30 5.43 -4.58
C TRP A 159 15.20 6.14 -5.59
N GLU A 160 16.53 6.06 -5.42
CA GLU A 160 17.51 6.61 -6.35
C GLU A 160 17.52 5.87 -7.70
N GLU A 161 17.36 4.55 -7.70
CA GLU A 161 17.20 3.76 -8.93
C GLU A 161 15.99 4.27 -9.75
N ARG A 162 14.84 4.44 -9.09
CA ARG A 162 13.63 5.00 -9.73
C ARG A 162 13.85 6.42 -10.23
N LYS A 163 14.53 7.28 -9.46
CA LYS A 163 14.89 8.63 -9.93
C LYS A 163 15.69 8.57 -11.23
N GLN A 164 16.68 7.68 -11.32
CA GLN A 164 17.50 7.51 -12.52
C GLN A 164 16.68 7.01 -13.71
N THR A 165 15.81 6.02 -13.48
CA THR A 165 14.87 5.53 -14.51
C THR A 165 14.01 6.66 -15.05
N VAL A 166 13.39 7.45 -14.17
CA VAL A 166 12.54 8.60 -14.56
C VAL A 166 13.35 9.67 -15.30
N LYS A 167 14.57 9.96 -14.85
CA LYS A 167 15.47 10.94 -15.47
C LYS A 167 15.78 10.54 -16.92
N SER A 168 16.12 9.28 -17.12
CA SER A 168 16.46 8.69 -18.42
C SER A 168 15.23 8.67 -19.35
N GLN A 169 14.13 8.06 -18.91
CA GLN A 169 12.91 7.91 -19.72
C GLN A 169 12.31 9.25 -20.13
N LYS A 170 12.27 10.23 -19.22
CA LYS A 170 11.66 11.55 -19.47
C LYS A 170 12.66 12.60 -19.93
N LYS A 171 13.93 12.24 -20.16
CA LYS A 171 15.04 13.14 -20.56
C LYS A 171 15.09 14.43 -19.72
N LYS A 172 14.86 14.33 -18.41
CA LYS A 172 14.77 15.49 -17.52
C LYS A 172 16.13 15.89 -16.97
N LYS A 173 16.40 17.20 -16.88
CA LYS A 173 17.58 17.73 -16.19
C LYS A 173 17.57 17.39 -14.68
N SER A 174 16.40 17.51 -14.05
CA SER A 174 16.18 17.16 -12.64
C SER A 174 14.84 16.44 -12.44
N VAL A 175 14.81 15.52 -11.47
CA VAL A 175 13.64 14.72 -11.12
C VAL A 175 13.12 15.19 -9.76
N LYS A 176 11.85 15.59 -9.69
CA LYS A 176 11.20 15.98 -8.43
C LYS A 176 10.56 14.75 -7.79
N VAL A 177 10.29 14.81 -6.47
CA VAL A 177 9.58 13.73 -5.73
C VAL A 177 8.29 13.33 -6.43
N ARG A 178 7.48 14.30 -6.87
CA ARG A 178 6.24 14.05 -7.61
C ARG A 178 6.44 13.23 -8.90
N ASP A 179 7.59 13.34 -9.54
CA ASP A 179 7.89 12.61 -10.76
C ASP A 179 8.19 11.13 -10.48
N VAL A 180 8.85 10.84 -9.34
CA VAL A 180 9.07 9.47 -8.85
C VAL A 180 7.75 8.82 -8.45
N LEU A 181 6.92 9.54 -7.68
CA LEU A 181 5.59 9.06 -7.28
C LEU A 181 4.68 8.85 -8.50
N GLY A 182 4.71 9.76 -9.47
CA GLY A 182 3.99 9.57 -10.74
C GLY A 182 4.44 8.31 -11.45
N SER A 183 5.75 8.06 -11.54
CA SER A 183 6.25 6.81 -12.13
C SER A 183 5.84 5.56 -11.35
N PHE A 184 5.80 5.62 -10.01
CA PHE A 184 5.35 4.52 -9.16
C PHE A 184 3.87 4.19 -9.40
N MET A 185 3.05 5.22 -9.62
CA MET A 185 1.62 5.12 -9.87
C MET A 185 1.24 4.93 -11.35
N ASP A 186 2.22 4.87 -12.24
CA ASP A 186 2.03 4.91 -13.70
C ASP A 186 1.21 6.12 -14.22
N VAL A 187 1.49 7.30 -13.66
CA VAL A 187 0.88 8.59 -14.06
C VAL A 187 1.92 9.70 -14.22
N SER A 188 1.49 10.86 -14.73
CA SER A 188 2.36 12.04 -14.75
C SER A 188 2.65 12.57 -13.34
N GLY A 189 3.80 13.23 -13.16
CA GLY A 189 4.13 13.82 -11.87
C GLY A 189 3.17 14.95 -11.44
N ASP A 190 2.48 15.60 -12.39
CA ASP A 190 1.42 16.55 -12.06
C ASP A 190 0.14 15.85 -11.60
N GLN A 191 -0.22 14.70 -12.18
CA GLN A 191 -1.32 13.88 -11.68
C GLN A 191 -1.04 13.36 -10.28
N ALA A 192 0.16 12.85 -9.99
CA ALA A 192 0.51 12.45 -8.63
C ALA A 192 0.37 13.60 -7.62
N ARG A 193 0.85 14.81 -7.98
CA ARG A 193 0.66 16.01 -7.15
C ARG A 193 -0.82 16.34 -6.92
N LYS A 194 -1.64 16.32 -7.98
CA LYS A 194 -3.09 16.57 -7.89
C LYS A 194 -3.77 15.53 -7.01
N GLY A 195 -3.46 14.26 -7.20
CA GLY A 195 -4.03 13.17 -6.44
C GLY A 195 -3.71 13.25 -4.95
N LEU A 196 -2.47 13.62 -4.58
CA LEU A 196 -2.13 13.86 -3.18
C LEU A 196 -2.93 15.03 -2.55
N LYS A 197 -3.28 16.07 -3.34
CA LYS A 197 -4.19 17.12 -2.87
C LYS A 197 -5.63 16.63 -2.71
N VAL A 198 -6.10 15.76 -3.61
CA VAL A 198 -7.41 15.11 -3.47
C VAL A 198 -7.43 14.25 -2.21
N LEU A 199 -6.37 13.48 -1.95
CA LEU A 199 -6.25 12.64 -0.77
C LEU A 199 -6.30 13.46 0.53
N TRP A 200 -5.56 14.57 0.59
CA TRP A 200 -5.63 15.48 1.73
C TRP A 200 -7.05 16.02 1.96
N LEU A 201 -7.80 16.34 0.90
CA LEU A 201 -9.19 16.77 1.06
C LEU A 201 -10.07 15.62 1.58
N ILE A 202 -9.84 14.37 1.13
CA ILE A 202 -10.56 13.21 1.65
C ILE A 202 -10.30 13.07 3.16
N ASP A 203 -9.05 13.20 3.60
CA ASP A 203 -8.69 13.15 5.03
C ASP A 203 -9.41 14.24 5.82
N LEU A 204 -9.34 15.49 5.35
CA LEU A 204 -10.03 16.61 5.98
C LEU A 204 -11.55 16.40 6.04
N LEU A 205 -12.17 15.90 4.97
CA LEU A 205 -13.61 15.65 4.95
C LEU A 205 -13.99 14.49 5.88
N THR A 206 -13.10 13.53 6.07
CA THR A 206 -13.28 12.42 7.03
C THR A 206 -13.34 12.96 8.45
N ASP A 207 -12.40 13.84 8.81
CA ASP A 207 -12.38 14.52 10.11
C ASP A 207 -13.63 15.38 10.35
N LEU A 208 -14.19 15.95 9.27
CA LEU A 208 -15.43 16.75 9.30
C LEU A 208 -16.72 15.90 9.17
N GLY A 209 -16.62 14.58 9.06
CA GLY A 209 -17.77 13.67 8.93
C GLY A 209 -18.57 13.83 7.62
N ARG A 210 -17.98 14.37 6.56
CA ARG A 210 -18.68 14.70 5.30
C ARG A 210 -18.71 13.52 4.31
N ASN A 211 -19.32 12.42 4.74
CA ASN A 211 -19.31 11.13 4.03
C ASN A 211 -19.81 11.21 2.57
N GLN A 212 -20.84 12.00 2.29
CA GLN A 212 -21.37 12.16 0.93
C GLN A 212 -20.35 12.78 -0.03
N GLU A 213 -19.63 13.81 0.44
CA GLU A 213 -18.61 14.47 -0.38
C GLU A 213 -17.42 13.54 -0.65
N ILE A 214 -17.05 12.72 0.34
CA ILE A 214 -15.99 11.70 0.22
C ILE A 214 -16.39 10.66 -0.83
N MET A 215 -17.60 10.12 -0.75
CA MET A 215 -18.09 9.10 -1.70
C MET A 215 -18.02 9.60 -3.14
N GLU A 216 -18.49 10.82 -3.41
CA GLU A 216 -18.42 11.43 -4.76
C GLU A 216 -16.99 11.58 -5.27
N ILE A 217 -16.06 12.00 -4.40
CA ILE A 217 -14.65 12.18 -4.77
C ILE A 217 -13.99 10.82 -5.04
N VAL A 218 -14.21 9.84 -4.16
CA VAL A 218 -13.65 8.48 -4.29
C VAL A 218 -14.21 7.78 -5.52
N GLU A 219 -15.50 7.96 -5.82
CA GLU A 219 -16.13 7.43 -7.03
C GLU A 219 -15.50 8.02 -8.29
N ALA A 220 -15.38 9.35 -8.39
CA ALA A 220 -14.72 10.01 -9.51
C ALA A 220 -13.25 9.60 -9.64
N LEU A 221 -12.57 9.39 -8.50
CA LEU A 221 -11.18 8.96 -8.48
C LEU A 221 -11.01 7.54 -9.03
N ASN A 222 -11.87 6.60 -8.64
CA ASN A 222 -11.74 5.18 -8.98
C ASN A 222 -12.36 4.82 -10.33
N LYS A 223 -13.49 5.43 -10.72
CA LYS A 223 -14.19 5.13 -11.99
C LYS A 223 -13.65 5.92 -13.17
N GLU A 224 -13.13 7.12 -12.93
CA GLU A 224 -12.62 7.99 -13.99
C GLU A 224 -11.09 8.11 -13.90
N ASN A 225 -10.58 9.21 -13.35
CA ASN A 225 -9.15 9.42 -13.14
C ASN A 225 -8.88 10.58 -12.15
N ILE A 226 -7.62 10.66 -11.72
CA ILE A 226 -7.13 11.68 -10.78
C ILE A 226 -7.43 13.12 -11.23
N THR A 227 -7.38 13.40 -12.54
CA THR A 227 -7.60 14.77 -13.05
C THR A 227 -9.05 15.18 -12.91
N VAL A 228 -10.01 14.28 -13.17
CA VAL A 228 -11.43 14.58 -13.02
C VAL A 228 -11.78 14.75 -11.54
N ALA A 229 -11.35 13.82 -10.69
CA ALA A 229 -11.53 13.96 -9.24
C ALA A 229 -11.01 15.32 -8.73
N TYR A 230 -9.81 15.72 -9.15
CA TYR A 230 -9.24 17.03 -8.81
C TYR A 230 -10.02 18.24 -9.36
N LYS A 231 -10.69 18.12 -10.51
CA LYS A 231 -11.57 19.20 -11.00
C LYS A 231 -12.84 19.28 -10.16
N ASN A 232 -13.37 18.14 -9.74
CA ASN A 232 -14.57 18.07 -8.91
C ASN A 232 -14.33 18.69 -7.53
N THR A 233 -13.13 18.52 -6.94
CA THR A 233 -12.78 19.19 -5.67
C THR A 233 -12.73 20.71 -5.77
N ARG A 234 -12.49 21.27 -6.97
CA ARG A 234 -12.38 22.71 -7.22
C ARG A 234 -13.69 23.37 -7.67
N SER A 235 -14.77 22.60 -7.75
CA SER A 235 -16.07 23.05 -8.23
C SER A 235 -17.07 23.18 -7.07
N GLY A 236 -17.96 24.17 -7.12
CA GLY A 236 -19.03 24.36 -6.14
C GLY A 236 -18.56 24.66 -4.70
N LYS A 237 -19.32 24.18 -3.70
CA LYS A 237 -19.10 24.42 -2.25
C LYS A 237 -17.79 23.83 -1.71
N LYS A 238 -17.11 22.95 -2.45
CA LYS A 238 -15.86 22.28 -2.07
C LYS A 238 -14.61 23.16 -2.25
N ARG A 239 -14.75 24.26 -3.02
CA ARG A 239 -13.66 25.17 -3.40
C ARG A 239 -13.09 25.96 -2.22
N THR A 240 -13.89 26.28 -1.19
CA THR A 240 -13.46 27.04 -0.02
C THR A 240 -12.52 26.23 0.88
N LEU A 241 -12.70 24.91 1.00
CA LEU A 241 -11.82 24.02 1.78
C LEU A 241 -10.51 23.69 1.03
N PHE A 242 -10.56 23.65 -0.31
CA PHE A 242 -9.42 23.25 -1.14
C PHE A 242 -8.36 24.34 -1.37
N ASN A 243 -8.67 25.59 -1.05
CA ASN A 243 -7.77 26.74 -1.25
C ASN A 243 -6.91 27.08 -0.03
N ILE A 244 -6.91 26.24 1.02
CA ILE A 244 -5.95 26.36 2.11
C ILE A 244 -4.60 25.89 1.55
N ASP A 245 -3.63 26.80 1.49
CA ASP A 245 -2.30 26.51 0.93
C ASP A 245 -1.58 25.43 1.75
N ILE A 246 -1.04 24.44 1.05
CA ILE A 246 -0.17 23.34 1.54
C ILE A 246 1.08 23.29 0.67
#